data_AF-A0A7S2JEG9-F1
#
_entry.id   AF-A0A7S2JEG9-F1
#
_cell.length_a   1.000
_cell.length_b   1.000
_cell.length_c   1.000
_cell.angle_alpha   90.00
_cell.angle_beta   90.00
_cell.angle_gamma   90.00
#
_symmetry.space_group_name_H-M   'P 1'
#
loop_
_entity.id
_entity.type
_entity.pdbx_description
1 polymer ?
#
loop_
_entity_poly.entity_id
_entity_poly.type
_entity_poly.pdbx_seq_one_letter_code
_entity_poly.pdbx_strand_id
1 'polypeptide(L)'
;PKTTTAPPPDFERPMQSRGRQSVSAEAYGEWNTKKEFVAPVIIKTDAQKDRLKEVLTKSFLFSNLDQNELNVVIGAMKEVKTTASHRVINQGDDGDFMFVIESGDFECLIKAEDGTEKSVKTCVAGDYFGELAVLYSTPRA
;
A
#
# COMPACT_ATOMS: atom_id res chain seq x y z
N PRO A 1 -1.20 -9.83 -48.71
CA PRO A 1 -0.28 -8.72 -48.34
C PRO A 1 -0.97 -7.76 -47.36
N LYS A 2 -0.59 -7.82 -46.07
CA LYS A 2 -1.08 -6.88 -45.04
C LYS A 2 -0.22 -5.62 -45.11
N THR A 3 -0.81 -4.50 -45.50
CA THR A 3 -0.18 -3.18 -45.50
C THR A 3 -0.16 -2.63 -44.07
N THR A 4 1.01 -2.60 -43.45
CA THR A 4 1.24 -1.89 -42.18
C THR A 4 1.35 -0.41 -42.50
N THR A 5 0.30 0.36 -42.21
CA THR A 5 0.37 1.83 -42.19
C THR A 5 1.12 2.27 -40.94
N ALA A 6 2.18 3.05 -41.12
CA ALA A 6 2.90 3.68 -40.01
C ALA A 6 1.94 4.61 -39.21
N PRO A 7 2.14 4.75 -37.89
CA PRO A 7 1.33 5.65 -37.08
C PRO A 7 1.54 7.11 -37.51
N PRO A 8 0.52 7.97 -37.34
CA PRO A 8 0.58 9.38 -37.74
C PRO A 8 1.61 10.19 -36.93
N PRO A 9 2.11 11.33 -37.47
CA PRO A 9 3.28 12.06 -36.95
C PRO A 9 3.13 12.62 -35.53
N ASP A 10 1.91 12.86 -35.06
CA ASP A 10 1.63 13.45 -33.75
C ASP A 10 1.65 12.44 -32.58
N PHE A 11 2.03 11.19 -32.83
CA PHE A 11 2.14 10.15 -31.79
C PHE A 11 3.53 10.02 -31.17
N GLU A 12 4.45 10.93 -31.47
CA GLU A 12 5.74 11.05 -30.77
C GLU A 12 5.52 11.69 -29.39
N ARG A 13 5.00 10.89 -28.45
CA ARG A 13 5.15 11.24 -27.03
C ARG A 13 6.63 11.14 -26.69
N PRO A 14 7.25 12.16 -26.08
CA PRO A 14 8.60 12.02 -25.55
C PRO A 14 8.59 10.81 -24.63
N MET A 15 9.36 9.80 -25.02
CA MET A 15 9.51 8.56 -24.29
C MET A 15 10.25 8.89 -22.99
N GLN A 16 9.51 9.36 -21.97
CA GLN A 16 9.96 9.28 -20.59
C GLN A 16 10.03 7.79 -20.29
N SER A 17 11.20 7.21 -20.58
CA SER A 17 11.56 5.82 -20.37
C SER A 17 11.64 5.52 -18.88
N ARG A 18 10.52 5.56 -18.18
CA ARG A 18 10.28 4.64 -17.08
C ARG A 18 9.53 3.47 -17.69
N GLY A 19 10.31 2.56 -18.29
CA GLY A 19 9.79 1.27 -18.74
C GLY A 19 9.06 0.60 -17.58
N ARG A 20 8.02 -0.19 -17.89
CA ARG A 20 7.31 -0.99 -16.88
C ARG A 20 8.33 -1.88 -16.15
N GLN A 21 8.59 -1.57 -14.88
CA GLN A 21 9.47 -2.39 -14.05
C GLN A 21 8.72 -3.65 -13.61
N SER A 22 9.41 -4.79 -13.61
CA SER A 22 8.90 -6.03 -13.06
C SER A 22 8.84 -5.94 -11.53
N VAL A 23 7.81 -6.54 -10.95
CA VAL A 23 7.63 -6.69 -9.51
C VAL A 23 7.44 -8.16 -9.18
N SER A 24 7.86 -8.60 -8.00
CA SER A 24 7.73 -10.00 -7.56
C SER A 24 7.54 -10.04 -6.05
N ALA A 25 6.54 -10.80 -5.59
CA ALA A 25 6.36 -11.11 -4.18
C ALA A 25 7.21 -12.34 -3.80
N GLU A 26 7.35 -12.60 -2.50
CA GLU A 26 8.04 -13.79 -1.98
C GLU A 26 7.46 -15.08 -2.58
N ALA A 27 8.32 -15.94 -3.12
CA ALA A 27 7.92 -17.23 -3.70
C ALA A 27 7.91 -18.33 -2.63
N TYR A 28 6.79 -19.05 -2.53
CA TYR A 28 6.71 -20.29 -1.73
C TYR A 28 7.30 -21.45 -2.55
N GLY A 29 8.26 -22.20 -2.00
CA GLY A 29 8.98 -23.28 -2.69
C GLY A 29 9.64 -24.27 -1.71
N GLU A 30 10.46 -25.21 -2.19
CA GLU A 30 11.11 -26.24 -1.35
C GLU A 30 11.92 -25.66 -0.17
N TRP A 31 12.43 -24.44 -0.32
CA TRP A 31 13.19 -23.70 0.71
C TRP A 31 12.31 -22.86 1.66
N ASN A 32 11.03 -22.67 1.32
CA ASN A 32 10.05 -21.93 2.11
C ASN A 32 8.78 -22.78 2.25
N THR A 33 8.90 -23.86 3.02
CA THR A 33 7.82 -24.83 3.28
C THR A 33 6.61 -24.09 3.85
N LYS A 34 5.42 -24.26 3.26
CA LYS A 34 4.14 -23.78 3.83
C LYS A 34 4.00 -24.31 5.25
N LYS A 35 4.44 -23.54 6.24
CA LYS A 35 4.01 -23.71 7.61
C LYS A 35 2.55 -23.30 7.66
N GLU A 36 1.77 -23.96 8.51
CA GLU A 36 0.42 -23.54 8.81
C GLU A 36 0.48 -22.08 9.30
N PHE A 37 -0.02 -21.16 8.48
CA PHE A 37 0.02 -19.75 8.81
C PHE A 37 -0.93 -19.50 9.98
N VAL A 38 -0.37 -19.20 11.14
CA VAL A 38 -1.14 -18.78 12.31
C VAL A 38 -1.12 -17.26 12.35
N ALA A 39 -2.24 -16.65 11.98
CA ALA A 39 -2.38 -15.20 12.03
C ALA A 39 -2.18 -14.70 13.48
N PRO A 40 -1.37 -13.66 13.71
CA PRO A 40 -1.26 -13.07 15.04
C PRO A 40 -2.62 -12.50 15.47
N VAL A 41 -2.95 -12.63 16.75
CA VAL A 41 -4.19 -12.10 17.32
C VAL A 41 -3.85 -11.00 18.30
N ILE A 42 -4.12 -9.75 17.90
CA ILE A 42 -3.92 -8.57 18.72
C ILE A 42 -5.29 -8.10 19.21
N ILE A 43 -5.44 -8.07 20.54
CA ILE A 43 -6.68 -7.66 21.22
C ILE A 43 -6.99 -6.20 20.87
N LYS A 44 -8.24 -5.97 20.44
CA LYS A 44 -8.79 -4.65 20.09
C LYS A 44 -10.17 -4.51 20.69
N THR A 45 -10.56 -3.28 21.00
CA THR A 45 -11.94 -2.96 21.39
C THR A 45 -12.89 -3.18 20.22
N ASP A 46 -14.17 -3.44 20.50
CA ASP A 46 -15.15 -3.64 19.42
C ASP A 46 -15.33 -2.38 18.57
N ALA A 47 -15.27 -1.20 19.19
CA ALA A 47 -15.29 0.07 18.47
C ALA A 47 -14.09 0.24 17.50
N GLN A 48 -12.89 -0.23 17.86
CA GLN A 48 -11.73 -0.24 16.95
C GLN A 48 -11.93 -1.23 15.80
N LYS A 49 -12.47 -2.42 16.08
CA LYS A 49 -12.76 -3.41 15.03
C LYS A 49 -13.77 -2.88 14.03
N ASP A 50 -14.83 -2.22 14.50
CA ASP A 50 -15.87 -1.65 13.64
C ASP A 50 -15.31 -0.57 12.69
N ARG A 51 -14.47 0.33 13.20
CA ARG A 51 -13.78 1.35 12.38
C ARG A 51 -12.86 0.71 11.34
N LEU A 52 -12.04 -0.25 11.75
CA LEU A 52 -11.15 -0.97 10.82
C LEU A 52 -11.95 -1.70 9.74
N LYS A 53 -13.07 -2.35 10.12
CA LYS A 53 -13.97 -3.02 9.18
C LYS A 53 -14.54 -2.05 8.15
N GLU A 54 -14.96 -0.86 8.57
CA GLU A 54 -15.48 0.16 7.66
C GLU A 54 -14.44 0.61 6.63
N VAL A 55 -13.19 0.79 7.04
CA VAL A 55 -12.10 1.21 6.14
C VAL A 55 -11.71 0.09 5.19
N LEU A 56 -11.50 -1.12 5.71
CA LEU A 56 -11.02 -2.25 4.92
C LEU A 56 -12.04 -2.70 3.87
N THR A 57 -13.34 -2.69 4.18
CA THR A 57 -14.39 -3.04 3.21
C THR A 57 -14.47 -2.07 2.02
N LYS A 58 -14.02 -0.82 2.18
CA LYS A 58 -13.92 0.18 1.10
C LYS A 58 -12.63 0.04 0.29
N SER A 59 -11.63 -0.69 0.78
CA SER A 59 -10.36 -0.88 0.09
C SER A 59 -10.48 -1.96 -0.98
N PHE A 60 -9.96 -1.68 -2.19
CA PHE A 60 -9.95 -2.66 -3.28
C PHE A 60 -9.13 -3.93 -2.95
N LEU A 61 -8.22 -3.85 -1.97
CA LEU A 61 -7.43 -4.99 -1.51
C LEU A 61 -8.26 -5.99 -0.71
N PHE A 62 -9.23 -5.52 0.06
CA PHE A 62 -9.94 -6.34 1.05
C PHE A 62 -11.45 -6.43 0.80
N SER A 63 -11.96 -5.74 -0.22
CA SER A 63 -13.39 -5.71 -0.55
C SER A 63 -13.98 -7.07 -0.91
N ASN A 64 -13.13 -8.04 -1.28
CA ASN A 64 -13.53 -9.40 -1.67
C ASN A 64 -13.35 -10.44 -0.56
N LEU A 65 -12.87 -10.04 0.63
CA LEU A 65 -12.75 -10.95 1.76
C LEU A 65 -14.10 -11.25 2.38
N ASP A 66 -14.30 -12.49 2.81
CA ASP A 66 -15.46 -12.83 3.63
C ASP A 66 -15.32 -12.28 5.06
N GLN A 67 -16.37 -12.42 5.87
CA GLN A 67 -16.35 -11.89 7.23
C GLN A 67 -15.30 -12.55 8.13
N ASN A 68 -15.03 -13.84 7.95
CA ASN A 68 -14.05 -14.56 8.74
C ASN A 68 -12.63 -14.14 8.35
N GLU A 69 -12.34 -14.06 7.06
CA GLU A 69 -11.06 -13.58 6.52
C GLU A 69 -10.78 -12.14 6.95
N LEU A 70 -11.80 -11.27 6.86
CA LEU A 70 -11.68 -9.88 7.30
C LEU A 70 -11.40 -9.78 8.80
N ASN A 71 -12.04 -10.62 9.62
CA ASN A 71 -11.78 -10.68 11.05
C ASN A 71 -10.34 -11.16 11.36
N VAL A 72 -9.80 -12.08 10.56
CA VAL A 72 -8.40 -12.52 10.67
C VAL A 72 -7.46 -11.36 10.38
N VAL A 73 -7.68 -10.60 9.29
CA VAL A 73 -6.88 -9.41 8.95
C VAL A 73 -6.95 -8.37 10.07
N ILE A 74 -8.15 -8.01 10.51
CA ILE A 74 -8.36 -7.06 11.62
C ILE A 74 -7.65 -7.55 12.89
N GLY A 75 -7.70 -8.85 13.18
CA GLY A 75 -7.00 -9.48 14.30
C GLY A 75 -5.48 -9.31 14.22
N ALA A 76 -4.91 -9.43 13.02
CA ALA A 76 -3.48 -9.34 12.76
C ALA A 76 -2.93 -7.90 12.75
N MET A 77 -3.77 -6.88 12.56
CA MET A 77 -3.32 -5.48 12.55
C MET A 77 -2.77 -5.04 13.92
N LYS A 78 -1.67 -4.30 13.92
CA LYS A 78 -1.03 -3.76 15.13
C LYS A 78 -1.20 -2.24 15.19
N GLU A 79 -1.61 -1.72 16.34
CA GLU A 79 -1.65 -0.27 16.57
C GLU A 79 -0.23 0.29 16.69
N VAL A 80 0.04 1.37 15.96
CA VAL A 80 1.29 2.14 16.03
C VAL A 80 0.94 3.55 16.46
N LYS A 81 1.42 3.94 17.64
CA LYS A 81 1.29 5.31 18.14
C LYS A 81 2.47 6.14 17.67
N THR A 82 2.18 7.36 17.25
CA THR A 82 3.17 8.32 16.77
C THR A 82 2.91 9.69 17.41
N THR A 83 3.89 10.58 17.32
CA THR A 83 3.77 11.96 17.80
C THR A 83 3.72 12.93 16.63
N ALA A 84 3.27 14.15 16.88
CA ALA A 84 3.39 15.23 15.90
C ALA A 84 4.84 15.36 15.42
N SER A 85 5.00 15.68 14.14
CA SER A 85 6.30 15.81 13.45
C SER A 85 7.12 14.51 13.31
N HIS A 86 6.61 13.35 13.74
CA HIS A 86 7.25 12.08 13.47
C HIS A 86 6.84 11.53 12.10
N ARG A 87 7.85 11.14 11.30
CA ARG A 87 7.64 10.59 9.97
C ARG A 87 7.40 9.08 10.07
N VAL A 88 6.22 8.63 9.62
CA VAL A 88 5.79 7.22 9.74
C VAL A 88 6.51 6.31 8.74
N ILE A 89 6.72 6.79 7.51
CA ILE A 89 7.47 6.11 6.44
C ILE A 89 8.22 7.15 5.60
N ASN A 90 9.34 6.77 4.98
CA ASN A 90 10.05 7.61 4.02
C ASN A 90 9.87 7.10 2.59
N GLN A 91 9.92 8.02 1.63
CA GLN A 91 9.96 7.69 0.22
C GLN A 91 11.25 6.91 -0.09
N GLY A 92 11.13 5.83 -0.86
CA GLY A 92 12.24 4.95 -1.23
C GLY A 92 12.57 3.85 -0.21
N ASP A 93 11.97 3.86 0.99
CA ASP A 93 12.14 2.77 1.96
C ASP A 93 11.50 1.48 1.42
N ASP A 94 12.06 0.32 1.78
CA ASP A 94 11.40 -0.96 1.58
C ASP A 94 10.10 -0.99 2.41
N GLY A 95 9.01 -1.43 1.77
CA GLY A 95 7.69 -1.33 2.36
C GLY A 95 7.08 -2.69 2.68
N ASP A 96 7.12 -3.08 3.95
CA ASP A 96 6.56 -4.37 4.40
C ASP A 96 5.13 -4.27 4.96
N PHE A 97 4.67 -3.05 5.22
CA PHE A 97 3.41 -2.80 5.92
C PHE A 97 2.48 -1.88 5.14
N MET A 98 1.19 -1.98 5.41
CA MET A 98 0.23 -0.92 5.10
C MET A 98 -0.37 -0.38 6.39
N PHE A 99 -0.80 0.87 6.35
CA PHE A 99 -1.31 1.56 7.52
C PHE A 99 -2.73 2.04 7.27
N VAL A 100 -3.55 1.97 8.32
CA VAL A 100 -4.87 2.62 8.40
C VAL A 100 -4.77 3.70 9.46
N ILE A 101 -5.25 4.89 9.15
CA ILE A 101 -5.23 6.02 10.09
C ILE A 101 -6.41 5.87 11.04
N GLU A 102 -6.10 5.54 12.29
CA GLU A 102 -7.09 5.43 13.37
C GLU A 102 -7.50 6.81 13.89
N SER A 103 -6.53 7.73 14.03
CA SER A 103 -6.76 9.10 14.51
C SER A 103 -5.60 10.03 14.12
N GLY A 104 -5.89 11.33 14.06
CA GLY A 104 -4.92 12.38 13.70
C GLY A 104 -4.90 12.69 12.20
N ASP A 105 -4.11 13.70 11.86
CA ASP A 105 -3.93 14.20 10.50
C ASP A 105 -2.48 14.01 10.07
N PHE A 106 -2.28 13.51 8.84
CA PHE A 106 -0.98 13.17 8.29
C PHE A 106 -0.80 13.85 6.93
N GLU A 107 0.39 14.40 6.69
CA GLU A 107 0.75 14.91 5.37
C GLU A 107 1.56 13.88 4.58
N CYS A 108 1.13 13.61 3.37
CA CYS A 108 1.89 12.86 2.38
C CYS A 108 2.75 13.84 1.57
N LEU A 109 4.06 13.62 1.61
CA LEU A 109 5.07 14.50 1.02
C LEU A 109 5.85 13.70 -0.02
N ILE A 110 6.06 14.28 -1.20
CA ILE A 110 6.94 13.71 -2.24
C ILE A 110 8.20 14.56 -2.33
N LYS A 111 9.36 13.90 -2.33
CA LYS A 111 10.66 14.53 -2.55
C LYS A 111 10.90 14.72 -4.04
N ALA A 112 11.10 15.96 -4.45
CA ALA A 112 11.48 16.32 -5.81
C ALA A 112 12.99 16.10 -6.06
N GLU A 113 13.40 16.14 -7.32
CA GLU A 113 14.81 15.94 -7.74
C GLU A 113 15.76 16.98 -7.14
N ASP A 114 15.27 18.19 -6.86
CA ASP A 114 16.01 19.28 -6.21
C ASP A 114 16.12 19.11 -4.68
N GLY A 115 15.55 18.05 -4.13
CA GLY A 115 15.53 17.75 -2.70
C GLY A 115 14.43 18.45 -1.91
N THR A 116 13.58 19.26 -2.54
CA THR A 116 12.43 19.88 -1.87
C THR A 116 11.32 18.86 -1.64
N GLU A 117 10.57 19.03 -0.55
CA GLU A 117 9.40 18.21 -0.25
C GLU A 117 8.12 18.98 -0.56
N LYS A 118 7.21 18.35 -1.30
CA LYS A 118 5.92 18.93 -1.65
C LYS A 118 4.78 18.09 -1.06
N SER A 119 3.87 18.75 -0.35
CA SER A 119 2.64 18.11 0.11
C SER A 119 1.72 17.81 -1.07
N VAL A 120 1.31 16.54 -1.16
CA VAL A 120 0.46 16.01 -2.25
C VAL A 120 -0.91 15.57 -1.77
N LYS A 121 -1.03 15.20 -0.50
CA LYS A 121 -2.30 14.79 0.12
C LYS A 121 -2.22 14.97 1.63
N THR A 122 -3.31 15.43 2.23
CA THR A 122 -3.56 15.27 3.67
C THR A 122 -4.44 14.05 3.87
N CYS A 123 -4.01 13.13 4.73
CA CYS A 123 -4.73 11.92 5.10
C CYS A 123 -5.25 12.06 6.53
N VAL A 124 -6.48 11.65 6.77
CA VAL A 124 -7.17 11.77 8.06
C VAL A 124 -7.66 10.40 8.54
N ALA A 125 -8.30 10.35 9.71
CA ALA A 125 -8.91 9.13 10.21
C ALA A 125 -9.82 8.47 9.17
N GLY A 126 -9.59 7.18 8.92
CA GLY A 126 -10.30 6.39 7.90
C GLY A 126 -9.59 6.30 6.54
N ASP A 127 -8.55 7.11 6.29
CA ASP A 127 -7.64 6.89 5.15
C ASP A 127 -6.69 5.70 5.43
N TYR A 128 -6.14 5.14 4.36
CA TYR A 128 -5.07 4.15 4.39
C TYR A 128 -3.99 4.47 3.36
N PHE A 129 -2.79 3.94 3.57
CA PHE A 129 -1.66 4.13 2.65
C PHE A 129 -0.66 2.97 2.74
N GLY A 130 0.16 2.84 1.70
CA GLY A 130 1.23 1.84 1.65
C GLY A 130 0.80 0.48 1.08
N GLU A 131 -0.36 0.44 0.43
CA GLU A 131 -0.97 -0.73 -0.19
C GLU A 131 -0.12 -1.37 -1.28
N LEU A 132 0.60 -0.57 -2.07
CA LEU A 132 1.42 -1.06 -3.18
C LEU A 132 2.60 -1.89 -2.70
N ALA A 133 3.18 -1.52 -1.55
CA ALA A 133 4.35 -2.22 -1.03
C ALA A 133 3.98 -3.64 -0.54
N VAL A 134 2.75 -3.80 -0.02
CA VAL A 134 2.21 -5.12 0.37
C VAL A 134 1.91 -6.00 -0.84
N LEU A 135 1.48 -5.43 -1.97
CA LEU A 135 1.16 -6.21 -3.17
C LEU A 135 2.40 -6.69 -3.94
N TYR A 136 3.46 -5.87 -3.95
CA TYR A 136 4.52 -6.01 -4.95
C TYR A 136 5.94 -5.95 -4.39
N SER A 137 6.11 -5.82 -3.07
CA SER A 137 7.42 -5.66 -2.42
C SER A 137 8.26 -4.56 -3.10
N THR A 138 7.61 -3.46 -3.48
CA THR A 138 8.25 -2.32 -4.14
C THR A 138 8.60 -1.22 -3.12
N PRO A 139 9.67 -0.45 -3.36
CA PRO A 139 9.99 0.72 -2.54
C PRO A 139 8.81 1.70 -2.44
N ARG A 140 8.71 2.43 -1.32
CA ARG A 140 7.69 3.48 -1.14
C ARG A 140 7.82 4.55 -2.22
N ALA A 141 6.69 4.85 -2.88
CA ALA A 141 6.60 5.82 -3.97
C ALA A 141 6.70 7.27 -3.50
#